data_AF-A0A7Y0SI79-F1
#
_entry.id   AF-A0A7Y0SI79-F1
#
_cell.length_a   1.000
_cell.length_b   1.000
_cell.length_c   1.000
_cell.angle_alpha   90.00
_cell.angle_beta   90.00
_cell.angle_gamma   90.00
#
_symmetry.space_group_name_H-M   'P 1'
#
loop_
_entity.id
_entity.type
_entity.pdbx_description
1 polymer ?
#
loop_
_entity_poly.entity_id
_entity_poly.type
_entity_poly.pdbx_seq_one_letter_code
_entity_poly.pdbx_strand_id
1 'polypeptide(L)'
;ELGAVGKATPGDATLLGAILATGALPIISSIGLTASGQLMNVNADQAAVAVAGALDAELVLLSDVSGVLDGKGHLIKSLTEAE
;
A
#
# COMPACT_ATOMS: atom_id res chain seq x y z
N GLU A 1 -8.58 -20.44 -10.78
CA GLU A 1 -7.18 -20.03 -10.53
C GLU A 1 -7.10 -18.52 -10.57
N LEU A 2 -6.39 -17.87 -9.64
CA LEU A 2 -6.37 -16.39 -9.52
C LEU A 2 -5.51 -15.68 -10.59
N GLY A 3 -4.98 -16.39 -11.59
CA GLY A 3 -4.12 -15.78 -12.62
C GLY A 3 -2.81 -15.21 -12.04
N ALA A 4 -2.30 -14.14 -12.64
CA ALA A 4 -1.05 -13.49 -12.22
C ALA A 4 -1.28 -12.49 -11.07
N VAL A 5 -1.63 -12.99 -9.88
CA VAL A 5 -1.83 -12.16 -8.67
C VAL A 5 -0.65 -12.37 -7.70
N GLY A 6 -0.03 -11.27 -7.29
CA GLY A 6 1.15 -11.27 -6.41
C GLY A 6 0.86 -10.68 -5.03
N LYS A 7 1.81 -10.87 -4.11
CA LYS A 7 1.83 -10.25 -2.78
C LYS A 7 3.00 -9.27 -2.70
N ALA A 8 2.72 -7.99 -2.43
CA ALA A 8 3.78 -7.01 -2.24
C ALA A 8 4.50 -7.19 -0.90
N THR A 9 5.80 -6.90 -0.91
CA THR A 9 6.66 -6.84 0.27
C THR A 9 7.52 -5.58 0.20
N PRO A 10 7.87 -4.95 1.33
CA PRO A 10 8.81 -3.83 1.33
C PRO A 10 10.12 -4.20 0.63
N GLY A 11 10.66 -3.25 -0.12
CA GLY A 11 11.88 -3.42 -0.90
C GLY A 11 12.84 -2.25 -0.71
N ASP A 12 13.67 -2.01 -1.72
CA ASP A 12 14.58 -0.87 -1.76
C ASP A 12 13.83 0.42 -2.13
N ALA A 13 13.85 1.41 -1.23
CA ALA A 13 13.22 2.71 -1.42
C ALA A 13 14.13 3.75 -2.11
N THR A 14 15.36 3.41 -2.47
CA THR A 14 16.35 4.35 -3.02
C THR A 14 15.81 5.15 -4.21
N LEU A 15 15.13 4.51 -5.15
CA LEU A 15 14.54 5.18 -6.31
C LEU A 15 13.42 6.15 -5.90
N LEU A 16 12.52 5.73 -5.02
CA LEU A 16 11.44 6.60 -4.54
C LEU A 16 12.02 7.80 -3.79
N GLY A 17 13.00 7.59 -2.91
CA GLY A 17 13.69 8.66 -2.18
C GLY A 17 14.34 9.67 -3.12
N ALA A 18 14.98 9.20 -4.19
CA ALA A 18 15.57 10.08 -5.20
C ALA A 18 14.51 10.92 -5.94
N ILE A 19 13.36 10.33 -6.30
CA ILE A 19 12.26 11.06 -6.93
C ILE A 19 11.70 12.11 -5.96
N LEU A 20 11.42 11.72 -4.72
CA LEU A 20 10.90 12.62 -3.68
C LEU A 20 11.84 13.79 -3.40
N ALA A 21 13.16 13.57 -3.41
CA ALA A 21 14.17 14.62 -3.21
C ALA A 21 14.14 15.72 -4.29
N THR A 22 13.53 15.47 -5.45
CA THR A 22 13.32 16.49 -6.49
C THR A 22 12.11 17.40 -6.22
N GLY A 23 11.30 17.08 -5.21
CA GLY A 23 10.00 17.73 -4.96
C GLY A 23 8.87 17.20 -5.86
N ALA A 24 9.12 16.14 -6.62
CA ALA A 24 8.09 15.46 -7.42
C ALA A 24 7.17 14.59 -6.55
N LEU A 25 5.92 14.41 -7.01
CA LEU A 25 4.96 13.48 -6.43
C LEU A 25 4.96 12.16 -7.22
N PRO A 26 5.47 11.05 -6.66
CA PRO A 26 5.45 9.76 -7.34
C PRO A 26 4.01 9.22 -7.45
N ILE A 27 3.62 8.83 -8.66
CA ILE A 27 2.36 8.12 -8.92
C ILE A 27 2.71 6.69 -9.33
N ILE A 28 2.24 5.71 -8.55
CA ILE A 28 2.66 4.31 -8.68
C ILE A 28 1.44 3.45 -9.02
N SER A 29 1.52 2.68 -10.10
CA SER A 29 0.55 1.63 -10.42
C SER A 29 0.80 0.40 -9.56
N SER A 30 -0.26 -0.28 -9.09
CA SER A 30 -0.16 -1.49 -8.25
C SER A 30 0.20 -2.76 -9.06
N ILE A 31 1.35 -2.70 -9.74
CA ILE A 31 1.91 -3.79 -10.53
C ILE A 31 3.23 -4.23 -9.89
N GLY A 32 3.31 -5.50 -9.52
CA GLY A 32 4.51 -6.12 -8.96
C GLY A 32 5.35 -6.82 -10.02
N LEU A 33 6.56 -7.19 -9.64
CA LEU A 33 7.51 -7.96 -10.45
C LEU A 33 8.03 -9.14 -9.64
N THR A 34 8.01 -10.35 -10.20
CA THR A 34 8.66 -11.51 -9.58
C THR A 34 10.18 -11.48 -9.80
N ALA A 35 10.92 -12.33 -9.08
CA ALA A 35 12.35 -12.51 -9.31
C ALA A 35 12.69 -13.01 -10.73
N SER A 36 11.75 -13.67 -11.42
CA SER A 36 11.88 -14.10 -12.82
C SER A 36 11.49 -13.03 -13.83
N GLY A 37 11.12 -11.81 -13.39
CA GLY A 37 10.71 -10.71 -14.26
C GLY A 37 9.25 -10.79 -14.74
N GLN A 38 8.42 -11.63 -14.13
CA GLN A 38 7.00 -11.71 -14.48
C GLN A 38 6.22 -10.58 -13.79
N LEU A 39 5.39 -9.88 -14.57
CA LEU A 39 4.47 -8.87 -14.04
C LEU A 39 3.31 -9.53 -13.30
N MET A 40 2.97 -8.97 -12.15
CA MET A 40 1.92 -9.47 -11.27
C MET A 40 0.95 -8.34 -10.93
N ASN A 41 -0.35 -8.63 -10.97
CA ASN A 41 -1.36 -7.76 -10.40
C ASN A 41 -1.26 -7.80 -8.87
N VAL A 42 -1.23 -6.64 -8.22
CA VAL A 42 -1.18 -6.54 -6.76
C VAL A 42 -2.35 -5.67 -6.29
N ASN A 43 -2.96 -6.05 -5.17
CA ASN A 43 -3.94 -5.19 -4.51
C ASN A 43 -3.30 -3.84 -4.14
N ALA A 44 -4.00 -2.74 -4.43
CA ALA A 44 -3.44 -1.39 -4.26
C ALA A 44 -3.12 -1.06 -2.80
N ASP A 45 -3.96 -1.48 -1.85
CA ASP A 45 -3.71 -1.28 -0.41
C ASP A 45 -2.45 -2.03 0.03
N GLN A 46 -2.26 -3.27 -0.44
CA GLN A 46 -1.03 -4.03 -0.17
C GLN A 46 0.22 -3.38 -0.77
N ALA A 47 0.11 -2.85 -2.00
CA ALA A 47 1.20 -2.12 -2.62
C ALA A 47 1.53 -0.84 -1.83
N ALA A 48 0.51 -0.09 -1.39
CA ALA A 48 0.67 1.11 -0.57
C ALA A 48 1.33 0.79 0.79
N VAL A 49 0.90 -0.28 1.46
CA VAL A 49 1.54 -0.77 2.70
C VAL A 49 3.02 -1.10 2.48
N ALA A 50 3.35 -1.80 1.39
CA ALA A 50 4.74 -2.16 1.08
C ALA A 50 5.61 -0.92 0.79
N VAL A 51 5.07 0.06 0.06
CA VAL A 51 5.76 1.34 -0.22
C VAL A 51 5.96 2.15 1.05
N ALA A 52 4.92 2.30 1.88
CA ALA A 52 5.01 3.00 3.16
C ALA A 52 6.03 2.33 4.09
N GLY A 53 6.00 1.00 4.18
CA GLY A 53 6.97 0.23 4.96
C GLY A 53 8.41 0.34 4.45
N ALA A 54 8.61 0.49 3.14
CA ALA A 54 9.95 0.70 2.57
C ALA A 54 10.49 2.11 2.84
N LEU A 55 9.60 3.11 2.97
CA LEU A 55 9.95 4.51 3.25
C LEU A 55 9.96 4.87 4.74
N ASP A 56 9.54 3.95 5.62
CA ASP A 56 9.22 4.25 7.02
C ASP A 56 8.25 5.44 7.16
N ALA A 57 7.19 5.41 6.35
CA ALA A 57 6.24 6.51 6.20
C ALA A 57 4.88 6.19 6.84
N GLU A 58 4.15 7.24 7.20
CA GLU A 58 2.73 7.14 7.55
C GLU A 58 1.89 6.74 6.32
N LEU A 59 0.92 5.86 6.52
CA LEU A 59 0.01 5.39 5.47
C LEU A 59 -1.37 6.01 5.64
N VAL A 60 -1.87 6.62 4.56
CA VAL A 60 -3.26 7.08 4.46
C VAL A 60 -3.96 6.27 3.38
N LEU A 61 -5.03 5.57 3.74
CA LEU A 61 -5.91 4.87 2.80
C LEU A 61 -7.17 5.71 2.56
N LEU A 62 -7.47 5.97 1.29
CA LEU A 62 -8.66 6.70 0.86
C LEU A 62 -9.73 5.69 0.45
N SER A 63 -10.91 5.82 1.02
CA SER A 63 -12.05 4.95 0.74
C SER A 63 -13.31 5.78 0.48
N ASP A 64 -14.27 5.18 -0.23
CA ASP A 64 -15.58 5.72 -0.50
C ASP A 64 -16.59 5.48 0.65
N VAL A 65 -16.20 4.73 1.68
CA VAL A 65 -16.97 4.58 2.92
C VAL A 65 -16.45 5.48 4.04
N SER A 66 -17.30 5.80 5.01
CA SER A 66 -16.97 6.72 6.11
C SER A 66 -15.87 6.24 7.07
N GLY A 67 -15.45 4.97 6.96
CA GLY A 67 -14.40 4.36 7.78
C GLY A 67 -14.82 2.99 8.30
N VAL A 68 -14.11 2.49 9.31
CA VAL A 68 -14.42 1.21 9.97
C VAL A 68 -15.59 1.41 10.93
N LEU A 69 -16.58 0.52 10.89
CA LEU A 69 -17.75 0.55 11.77
C LEU A 69 -17.66 -0.55 12.84
N ASP A 70 -18.21 -0.28 14.02
CA ASP A 70 -18.38 -1.28 15.08
C ASP A 70 -19.50 -2.28 14.74
N GLY A 71 -19.66 -3.32 15.57
CA GLY A 71 -20.72 -4.32 15.40
C GLY A 71 -22.15 -3.78 15.51
N LYS A 72 -22.33 -2.49 15.86
CA LYS A 72 -23.60 -1.77 15.92
C LYS A 72 -23.75 -0.74 14.79
N GLY A 73 -22.77 -0.63 13.90
CA GLY A 73 -22.77 0.30 12.77
C GLY A 73 -22.27 1.71 13.09
N HIS A 74 -21.68 1.98 14.25
CA HIS A 74 -21.10 3.29 14.57
C HIS A 74 -19.67 3.41 14.06
N LEU A 75 -19.30 4.60 13.60
CA LEU A 75 -17.94 4.88 13.14
C LEU A 75 -16.93 4.79 14.28
N ILE A 76 -15.89 3.98 14.06
CA ILE A 76 -14.74 3.88 14.94
C ILE A 76 -13.73 4.97 14.53
N LYS A 77 -13.42 5.88 15.45
CA LYS A 77 -12.53 7.02 15.17
C LYS A 77 -11.04 6.65 15.17
N SER A 78 -10.67 5.66 15.98
CA SER A 78 -9.31 5.17 16.14
C SER A 78 -9.34 3.75 16.69
N LEU A 79 -8.37 2.93 16.29
CA LEU A 79 -8.15 1.56 16.76
C LEU A 79 -6.70 1.41 17.17
N THR A 80 -6.44 0.61 18.20
CA THR A 80 -5.11 0.11 18.54
C THR A 80 -4.93 -1.31 18.02
N GLU A 81 -3.71 -1.84 18.08
CA GLU A 81 -3.44 -3.23 17.65
C GLU A 81 -4.21 -4.28 18.49
N ALA A 82 -4.54 -3.96 19.73
CA ALA A 82 -5.25 -4.86 20.64
C ALA A 82 -6.77 -4.87 20.47
N GLU A 83 -7.31 -3.91 19.72
CA GLU A 83 -8.76 -3.71 19.46
C GLU A 83 -9.13 -4.19 18.06
#